data_AF-A0A069EXL0-F1
#
_entry.id   AF-A0A069EXL0-F1
#
_cell.length_a   1.000
_cell.length_b   1.000
_cell.length_c   1.000
_cell.angle_alpha   90.00
_cell.angle_beta   90.00
_cell.angle_gamma   90.00
#
_symmetry.space_group_name_H-M   'P 1'
#
loop_
_entity.id
_entity.type
_entity.pdbx_description
1 polymer ?
#
loop_
_entity_poly.entity_id
_entity_poly.type
_entity_poly.pdbx_seq_one_letter_code
_entity_poly.pdbx_strand_id
1 'polypeptide(L)'
;MTPKFADAIIRKQFYNHMTIRQLANLHEVDEATIERIVAGITPKKRHETGGIAPLTDTLTEERLLRYMEECASPARIAYLEGATKDEVLAVAEQFGHLDKFSAEAVDRRREERNQRIGELVAEGRTSLEISELLGVNRTTVYDVCAKYGFKSKRAPKLHKDGRQARANEIAALAKEGYNARQIAEKLGIHVETVRNAKRDFGIPMNRKAKKEETT
;
A
#
# COMPACT_ATOMS: atom_id res chain seq x y z
N MET A 1 22.19 29.51 4.57
CA MET A 1 21.08 28.88 5.32
C MET A 1 20.90 29.67 6.60
N THR A 2 19.69 30.11 6.96
CA THR A 2 19.52 30.84 8.23
C THR A 2 19.63 29.86 9.41
N PRO A 3 20.23 30.24 10.55
CA PRO A 3 20.40 29.35 11.70
C PRO A 3 19.10 28.67 12.14
N LYS A 4 17.99 29.42 12.10
CA LYS A 4 16.65 28.92 12.44
C LYS A 4 16.15 27.78 11.54
N PHE A 5 16.59 27.71 10.29
CA PHE A 5 16.17 26.66 9.36
C PHE A 5 16.89 25.34 9.63
N ALA A 6 18.18 25.40 10.00
CA ALA A 6 18.96 24.22 10.40
C ALA A 6 18.39 23.58 11.67
N ASP A 7 18.01 24.39 12.66
CA ASP A 7 17.42 23.89 13.91
C ASP A 7 16.13 23.10 13.68
N ALA A 8 15.24 23.57 12.80
CA ALA A 8 14.00 22.88 12.48
C ALA A 8 14.25 21.50 11.84
N ILE A 9 15.29 21.37 11.01
CA ILE A 9 15.69 20.10 10.39
C ILE A 9 16.24 19.15 11.45
N ILE A 10 17.16 19.61 12.30
CA ILE A 10 17.77 18.82 13.37
C ILE A 10 16.70 18.28 14.32
N ARG A 11 15.76 19.13 14.75
CA ARG A 11 14.61 18.75 15.59
C ARG A 11 13.75 17.65 14.96
N LYS A 12 13.46 17.77 13.66
CA LYS A 12 12.68 16.77 12.92
C LYS A 12 13.43 15.45 12.78
N GLN A 13 14.74 15.48 12.53
CA GLN A 13 15.56 14.28 12.41
C GLN A 13 15.71 13.55 13.76
N PHE A 14 15.87 14.29 14.86
CA PHE A 14 15.87 13.75 16.22
C PHE A 14 14.52 13.11 16.57
N TYR A 15 13.41 13.79 16.25
CA TYR A 15 12.06 13.22 16.40
C TYR A 15 11.89 11.88 15.65
N ASN A 16 12.60 11.72 14.53
CA ASN A 16 12.66 10.49 13.72
C ASN A 16 13.81 9.54 14.10
N HIS A 17 14.31 9.60 15.34
CA HIS A 17 15.26 8.66 15.95
C HIS A 17 16.72 8.73 15.50
N MET A 18 17.18 9.82 14.89
CA MET A 18 18.63 10.02 14.79
C MET A 18 19.20 10.31 16.17
N THR A 19 20.33 9.68 16.50
CA THR A 19 21.02 9.94 17.78
C THR A 19 21.69 11.31 17.75
N ILE A 20 21.94 11.88 18.93
CA ILE A 20 22.63 13.17 19.08
C ILE A 20 23.98 13.15 18.36
N ARG A 21 24.76 12.07 18.55
CA ARG A 21 26.03 11.84 17.87
C ARG A 21 25.91 11.77 16.34
N GLN A 22 24.88 11.09 15.82
CA GLN A 22 24.64 11.04 14.37
C GLN A 22 24.32 12.42 13.79
N LEU A 23 23.55 13.23 14.53
CA LEU A 23 23.21 14.59 14.12
C LEU A 23 24.41 15.54 14.19
N ALA A 24 25.22 15.43 15.24
CA ALA A 24 26.46 16.19 15.41
C ALA A 24 27.41 15.96 14.23
N ASN A 25 27.63 14.69 13.86
CA ASN A 25 28.45 14.33 12.71
C ASN A 25 27.86 14.82 11.38
N LEU A 26 26.54 14.70 11.19
CA LEU A 26 25.88 15.07 9.93
C LEU A 26 25.91 16.57 9.66
N HIS A 27 25.79 17.39 10.71
CA HIS A 27 25.72 18.86 10.61
C HIS A 27 27.04 19.54 10.95
N GLU A 28 28.12 18.78 11.19
CA GLU A 28 29.45 19.28 11.55
C GLU A 28 29.43 20.24 12.75
N VAL A 29 28.63 19.90 13.77
CA VAL A 29 28.51 20.66 15.03
C VAL A 29 28.75 19.75 16.22
N ASP A 30 29.07 20.34 17.37
CA ASP A 30 29.29 19.58 18.60
C ASP A 30 27.97 19.01 19.18
N GLU A 31 28.07 17.93 19.96
CA GLU A 31 26.91 17.26 20.57
C GLU A 31 26.14 18.18 21.53
N ALA A 32 26.80 19.11 22.23
CA ALA A 32 26.15 20.04 23.15
C ALA A 32 25.29 21.09 22.40
N THR A 33 25.68 21.48 21.20
CA THR A 33 24.85 22.29 20.31
C THR A 33 23.60 21.53 19.87
N ILE A 34 23.73 20.24 19.50
CA ILE A 34 22.56 19.41 19.17
C ILE A 34 21.62 19.25 20.38
N GLU A 35 22.16 18.96 21.57
CA GLU A 35 21.39 18.85 22.81
C GLU A 35 20.55 20.09 23.09
N ARG A 36 21.15 21.29 22.95
CA ARG A 36 20.43 22.57 23.10
C ARG A 36 19.31 22.72 22.07
N ILE A 37 19.54 22.29 20.83
CA ILE A 37 18.54 22.40 19.75
C ILE A 37 17.35 21.46 20.00
N VAL A 38 17.60 20.23 20.46
CA VAL A 38 16.57 19.20 20.65
C VAL A 38 15.97 19.17 22.06
N ALA A 39 16.44 20.03 22.96
CA ALA A 39 15.92 20.15 24.33
C ALA A 39 14.39 20.28 24.35
N GLY A 40 13.73 19.40 25.12
CA GLY A 40 12.27 19.36 25.27
C GLY A 40 11.53 18.58 24.17
N ILE A 41 12.23 17.99 23.19
CA ILE A 41 11.62 17.11 22.19
C ILE A 41 11.74 15.67 22.66
N THR A 42 10.60 15.01 22.85
CA THR A 42 10.56 13.56 23.03
C THR A 42 10.60 12.90 21.65
N PRO A 43 11.56 12.00 21.35
CA PRO A 43 11.52 11.22 20.12
C PRO A 43 10.16 10.54 19.99
N LYS A 44 9.63 10.43 18.77
CA LYS A 44 8.42 9.66 18.52
C LYS A 44 8.60 8.29 19.16
N LYS A 45 7.66 7.73 19.92
CA LYS A 45 7.84 6.35 20.41
C LYS A 45 7.95 5.46 19.17
N ARG A 46 9.05 4.70 18.99
CA ARG A 46 9.00 3.63 17.99
C ARG A 46 7.81 2.78 18.40
N HIS A 47 7.01 2.33 17.44
CA HIS A 47 6.19 1.17 17.72
C HIS A 47 7.18 0.08 18.11
N GLU A 48 7.36 -0.13 19.42
CA GLU A 48 7.98 -1.33 19.94
C GLU A 48 7.14 -2.43 19.31
N THR A 49 7.70 -3.10 18.30
CA THR A 49 7.25 -4.41 17.89
C THR A 49 7.42 -5.26 19.13
N GLY A 50 6.38 -5.28 19.97
CA GLY A 50 6.42 -5.86 21.31
C GLY A 50 7.00 -7.24 21.19
N GLY A 51 8.10 -7.50 21.92
CA GLY A 51 9.02 -8.63 21.75
C GLY A 51 8.33 -9.84 21.16
N ILE A 52 8.37 -9.94 19.84
CA ILE A 52 7.79 -11.08 19.14
C ILE A 52 8.81 -12.19 19.37
N ALA A 53 8.33 -13.33 19.87
CA ALA A 53 9.18 -14.49 20.10
C ALA A 53 9.94 -14.80 18.80
N PRO A 54 11.23 -15.17 18.88
CA PRO A 54 12.05 -15.41 17.70
C PRO A 54 11.39 -16.46 16.81
N LEU A 55 11.30 -16.15 15.51
CA LEU A 55 10.60 -16.98 14.53
C LEU A 55 11.24 -18.37 14.32
N THR A 56 12.49 -18.54 14.75
CA THR A 56 13.30 -19.74 14.52
C THR A 56 12.65 -21.02 15.05
N ASP A 57 11.75 -20.91 16.03
CA ASP A 57 11.13 -22.07 16.67
C ASP A 57 9.74 -22.39 16.10
N THR A 58 9.17 -21.54 15.24
CA THR A 58 7.77 -21.65 14.78
C THR A 58 7.59 -21.80 13.27
N LEU A 59 8.54 -21.33 12.46
CA LEU A 59 8.47 -21.42 11.00
C LEU A 59 9.19 -22.67 10.48
N THR A 60 8.43 -23.70 10.10
CA THR A 60 8.98 -24.92 9.48
C THR A 60 9.43 -24.69 8.04
N GLU A 61 10.30 -25.56 7.53
CA GLU A 61 10.78 -25.52 6.15
C GLU A 61 9.63 -25.62 5.15
N GLU A 62 8.67 -26.53 5.35
CA GLU A 62 7.54 -26.72 4.44
C GLU A 62 6.66 -25.48 4.38
N ARG A 63 6.50 -24.79 5.51
CA ARG A 63 5.73 -23.55 5.59
C ARG A 63 6.46 -22.40 4.93
N LEU A 64 7.78 -22.29 5.11
CA LEU A 64 8.62 -21.32 4.39
C LEU A 64 8.55 -21.54 2.88
N LEU A 65 8.66 -22.78 2.41
CA LEU A 65 8.57 -23.12 0.98
C LEU A 65 7.21 -22.76 0.39
N ARG A 66 6.12 -23.08 1.09
CA ARG A 66 4.77 -22.66 0.69
C ARG A 66 4.66 -21.14 0.58
N TYR A 67 5.20 -20.40 1.55
CA TYR A 67 5.23 -18.95 1.46
C TYR A 67 6.10 -18.44 0.32
N MET A 68 7.22 -19.09 -0.02
CA MET A 68 8.02 -18.69 -1.17
C MET A 68 7.26 -18.87 -2.50
N GLU A 69 6.41 -19.89 -2.60
CA GLU A 69 5.53 -20.14 -3.74
C GLU A 69 4.39 -19.10 -3.82
N GLU A 70 3.73 -18.82 -2.69
CA GLU A 70 2.59 -17.90 -2.63
C GLU A 70 3.01 -16.42 -2.62
N CYS A 71 4.12 -16.11 -1.95
CA CYS A 71 4.52 -14.78 -1.49
C CYS A 71 6.05 -14.60 -1.60
N ALA A 72 6.55 -14.25 -2.79
CA ALA A 72 8.00 -14.19 -3.08
C ALA A 72 8.86 -13.15 -2.31
N SER A 73 8.33 -12.48 -1.28
CA SER A 73 9.03 -11.41 -0.56
C SER A 73 9.25 -11.77 0.92
N PRO A 74 10.49 -11.82 1.42
CA PRO A 74 10.79 -12.04 2.84
C PRO A 74 10.02 -11.09 3.77
N ALA A 75 9.79 -9.84 3.35
CA ALA A 75 9.04 -8.87 4.13
C ALA A 75 7.55 -9.24 4.27
N ARG A 76 6.98 -9.92 3.26
CA ARG A 76 5.59 -10.40 3.32
C ARG A 76 5.47 -11.61 4.24
N ILE A 77 6.43 -12.54 4.16
CA ILE A 77 6.51 -13.69 5.06
C ILE A 77 6.64 -13.20 6.51
N ALA A 78 7.55 -12.26 6.74
CA ALA A 78 7.74 -11.59 8.02
C ALA A 78 6.43 -10.99 8.55
N TYR A 79 5.68 -10.27 7.72
CA TYR A 79 4.36 -9.74 8.12
C TYR A 79 3.34 -10.84 8.48
N LEU A 80 3.28 -11.94 7.71
CA LEU A 80 2.32 -13.02 7.94
C LEU A 80 2.63 -13.81 9.21
N GLU A 81 3.92 -14.00 9.50
CA GLU A 81 4.38 -14.73 10.68
C GLU A 81 4.56 -13.84 11.91
N GLY A 82 4.37 -12.53 11.78
CA GLY A 82 4.67 -11.58 12.84
C GLY A 82 6.16 -11.52 13.17
N ALA A 83 7.04 -11.75 12.20
CA ALA A 83 8.49 -11.68 12.39
C ALA A 83 9.11 -10.48 11.70
N THR A 84 10.41 -10.32 11.89
CA THR A 84 11.25 -9.42 11.12
C THR A 84 11.71 -10.08 9.82
N LYS A 85 12.10 -9.24 8.84
CA LYS A 85 12.67 -9.72 7.58
C LYS A 85 13.95 -10.52 7.82
N ASP A 86 14.77 -10.11 8.77
CA ASP A 86 16.08 -10.71 9.02
C ASP A 86 15.92 -12.11 9.64
N GLU A 87 14.92 -12.31 10.50
CA GLU A 87 14.58 -13.65 11.01
C GLU A 87 14.13 -14.60 9.90
N VAL A 88 13.31 -14.13 8.95
CA VAL A 88 12.91 -14.95 7.79
C VAL A 88 14.13 -15.35 6.95
N LEU A 89 15.06 -14.41 6.74
CA LEU A 89 16.29 -14.70 6.00
C LEU A 89 17.20 -15.68 6.75
N ALA A 90 17.32 -15.57 8.08
CA ALA A 90 18.08 -16.50 8.89
C ALA A 90 17.48 -17.92 8.85
N VAL A 91 16.15 -18.05 8.93
CA VAL A 91 15.45 -19.34 8.78
C VAL A 91 15.64 -19.90 7.37
N ALA A 92 15.60 -19.04 6.33
CA ALA A 92 15.86 -19.48 4.96
C ALA A 92 17.31 -19.93 4.74
N GLU A 93 18.28 -19.27 5.37
CA GLU A 93 19.68 -19.68 5.38
C GLU A 93 19.86 -21.02 6.10
N GLN A 94 19.23 -21.19 7.27
CA GLN A 94 19.23 -22.44 8.03
C GLN A 94 18.74 -23.65 7.20
N PHE A 95 17.72 -23.44 6.37
CA PHE A 95 17.19 -24.49 5.48
C PHE A 95 17.84 -24.51 4.08
N GLY A 96 18.84 -23.66 3.81
CA GLY A 96 19.54 -23.65 2.52
C GLY A 96 18.75 -23.09 1.32
N HIS A 97 17.76 -22.22 1.58
CA HIS A 97 16.90 -21.57 0.57
C HIS A 97 17.17 -20.07 0.40
N LEU A 98 18.31 -19.57 0.86
CA LEU A 98 18.65 -18.14 0.76
C LEU A 98 18.81 -17.70 -0.72
N ASP A 99 19.25 -18.61 -1.58
CA ASP A 99 19.36 -18.44 -3.03
C ASP A 99 18.00 -18.08 -3.68
N LYS A 100 16.89 -18.56 -3.12
CA LYS A 100 15.53 -18.21 -3.60
C LYS A 100 15.18 -16.75 -3.34
N PHE A 101 15.89 -16.06 -2.45
CA PHE A 101 15.76 -14.62 -2.19
C PHE A 101 16.87 -13.78 -2.82
N SER A 102 17.78 -14.39 -3.58
CA SER A 102 18.78 -13.67 -4.37
C SER A 102 18.11 -12.67 -5.32
N ALA A 103 18.85 -11.61 -5.68
CA ALA A 103 18.37 -10.62 -6.63
C ALA A 103 18.02 -11.27 -7.98
N GLU A 104 18.85 -12.21 -8.42
CA GLU A 104 18.68 -12.99 -9.65
C GLU A 104 17.40 -13.82 -9.61
N ALA A 105 17.12 -14.52 -8.51
CA ALA A 105 15.88 -15.29 -8.37
C ALA A 105 14.64 -14.39 -8.34
N VAL A 106 14.72 -13.23 -7.69
CA VAL A 106 13.64 -12.23 -7.68
C VAL A 106 13.38 -11.68 -9.08
N ASP A 107 14.42 -11.34 -9.83
CA ASP A 107 14.30 -10.81 -11.18
C ASP A 107 13.79 -11.86 -12.16
N ARG A 108 14.26 -13.11 -12.08
CA ARG A 108 13.72 -14.23 -12.86
C ARG A 108 12.21 -14.40 -12.65
N ARG A 109 11.73 -14.42 -11.40
CA ARG A 109 10.28 -14.50 -11.10
C ARG A 109 9.51 -13.29 -11.65
N ARG A 110 10.10 -12.10 -11.61
CA ARG A 110 9.47 -10.90 -12.20
C ARG A 110 9.36 -11.04 -13.71
N GLU A 111 10.38 -11.55 -14.38
CA GLU A 111 10.38 -11.80 -15.82
C GLU A 111 9.32 -12.84 -16.20
N GLU A 112 9.29 -13.98 -15.52
CA GLU A 112 8.27 -15.03 -15.71
C GLU A 112 6.85 -14.48 -15.56
N ARG A 113 6.60 -13.71 -14.48
CA ARG A 113 5.31 -13.05 -14.28
C ARG A 113 4.99 -12.06 -15.40
N ASN A 114 5.97 -11.27 -15.85
CA ASN A 114 5.75 -10.28 -16.91
C ASN A 114 5.49 -10.95 -18.27
N GLN A 115 6.17 -12.08 -18.55
CA GLN A 115 5.88 -12.92 -19.71
C GLN A 115 4.46 -13.45 -19.65
N ARG A 116 4.04 -13.98 -18.49
CA ARG A 116 2.67 -14.49 -18.30
C ARG A 116 1.62 -13.40 -18.50
N ILE A 117 1.90 -12.17 -18.05
CA ILE A 117 1.05 -11.01 -18.34
C ILE A 117 0.94 -10.78 -19.86
N GLY A 118 2.05 -10.83 -20.59
CA GLY A 118 2.06 -10.66 -22.05
C GLY A 118 1.21 -11.72 -22.78
N GLU A 119 1.32 -12.98 -22.38
CA GLU A 119 0.51 -14.09 -22.90
C GLU A 119 -0.99 -13.85 -22.69
N LEU A 120 -1.41 -13.50 -21.46
CA LEU A 120 -2.82 -13.25 -21.15
C LEU A 120 -3.37 -12.01 -21.89
N VAL A 121 -2.53 -11.00 -22.15
CA VAL A 121 -2.93 -9.86 -23.00
C VAL A 121 -3.14 -10.32 -24.45
N ALA A 122 -2.26 -11.18 -24.98
CA ALA A 122 -2.42 -11.74 -26.32
C ALA A 122 -3.69 -12.61 -26.46
N GLU A 123 -4.10 -13.28 -25.38
CA GLU A 123 -5.40 -13.96 -25.27
C GLU A 123 -6.61 -13.00 -25.19
N GLY A 124 -6.38 -11.69 -25.14
CA GLY A 124 -7.42 -10.66 -25.13
C GLY A 124 -8.03 -10.37 -23.77
N ARG A 125 -7.42 -10.84 -22.67
CA ARG A 125 -7.85 -10.54 -21.30
C ARG A 125 -7.68 -9.05 -20.98
N THR A 126 -8.56 -8.53 -20.13
CA THR A 126 -8.46 -7.18 -19.58
C THR A 126 -7.47 -7.15 -18.40
N SER A 127 -6.91 -5.98 -18.10
CA SER A 127 -5.98 -5.85 -16.96
C SER A 127 -6.62 -6.22 -15.61
N LEU A 128 -7.97 -6.15 -15.49
CA LEU A 128 -8.69 -6.59 -14.30
C LEU A 128 -8.65 -8.12 -14.18
N GLU A 129 -9.05 -8.84 -15.23
CA GLU A 129 -9.01 -10.30 -15.25
C GLU A 129 -7.59 -10.83 -15.01
N ILE A 130 -6.58 -10.20 -15.63
CA ILE A 130 -5.17 -10.57 -15.42
C ILE A 130 -4.76 -10.36 -13.96
N SER A 131 -5.18 -9.25 -13.36
CA SER A 131 -4.85 -8.94 -11.96
C SER A 131 -5.46 -9.94 -10.99
N GLU A 132 -6.71 -10.35 -11.22
CA GLU A 132 -7.40 -11.35 -10.41
C GLU A 132 -6.79 -12.73 -10.59
N LEU A 133 -6.47 -13.12 -11.83
CA LEU A 133 -5.90 -14.42 -12.15
C LEU A 133 -4.50 -14.63 -11.58
N LEU A 134 -3.65 -13.60 -11.62
CA LEU A 134 -2.27 -13.69 -11.15
C LEU A 134 -2.08 -13.21 -9.70
N GLY A 135 -3.13 -12.72 -9.03
CA GLY A 135 -3.03 -12.17 -7.69
C GLY A 135 -2.11 -10.93 -7.59
N VAL A 136 -2.04 -10.13 -8.65
CA VAL A 136 -1.17 -8.94 -8.72
C VAL A 136 -2.00 -7.65 -8.74
N ASN A 137 -1.42 -6.52 -8.33
CA ASN A 137 -2.12 -5.24 -8.44
C ASN A 137 -2.35 -4.88 -9.92
N ARG A 138 -3.53 -4.35 -10.25
CA ARG A 138 -3.86 -3.82 -11.59
C ARG A 138 -2.81 -2.84 -12.11
N THR A 139 -2.27 -1.98 -11.23
CA THR A 139 -1.23 -1.01 -11.59
C THR A 139 0.02 -1.71 -12.09
N THR A 140 0.43 -2.81 -11.44
CA THR A 140 1.57 -3.64 -11.90
C THR A 140 1.31 -4.17 -13.32
N VAL A 141 0.10 -4.65 -13.61
CA VAL A 141 -0.24 -5.12 -14.96
C VAL A 141 -0.14 -3.99 -15.98
N TYR A 142 -0.65 -2.80 -15.65
CA TYR A 142 -0.54 -1.61 -16.49
C TYR A 142 0.91 -1.21 -16.76
N ASP A 143 1.74 -1.17 -15.72
CA ASP A 143 3.15 -0.78 -15.83
C ASP A 143 3.94 -1.77 -16.69
N VAL A 144 3.67 -3.08 -16.53
CA VAL A 144 4.26 -4.12 -17.39
C VAL A 144 3.79 -3.95 -18.84
N CYS A 145 2.49 -3.78 -19.06
CA CYS A 145 1.98 -3.56 -20.42
C CYS A 145 2.59 -2.31 -21.07
N ALA A 146 2.74 -1.21 -20.32
CA ALA A 146 3.37 0.01 -20.81
C ALA A 146 4.86 -0.20 -21.11
N LYS A 147 5.59 -0.86 -20.21
CA LYS A 147 7.03 -1.14 -20.34
C LYS A 147 7.35 -2.00 -21.56
N TYR A 148 6.54 -3.03 -21.83
CA TYR A 148 6.77 -3.98 -22.93
C TYR A 148 5.92 -3.69 -24.18
N GLY A 149 5.16 -2.60 -24.19
CA GLY A 149 4.33 -2.20 -25.35
C GLY A 149 3.10 -3.09 -25.60
N PHE A 150 2.64 -3.85 -24.61
CA PHE A 150 1.44 -4.68 -24.73
C PHE A 150 0.17 -3.82 -24.76
N LYS A 151 -0.70 -4.07 -25.74
CA LYS A 151 -1.99 -3.39 -25.86
C LYS A 151 -3.08 -4.15 -25.11
N SER A 152 -3.15 -3.96 -23.80
CA SER A 152 -4.24 -4.54 -23.00
C SER A 152 -5.60 -4.02 -23.44
N LYS A 153 -6.59 -4.92 -23.52
CA LYS A 153 -7.99 -4.54 -23.69
C LYS A 153 -8.38 -3.66 -22.51
N ARG A 154 -8.89 -2.46 -22.78
CA ARG A 154 -9.45 -1.61 -21.74
C ARG A 154 -10.78 -2.23 -21.32
N ALA A 155 -11.03 -2.27 -20.01
CA ALA A 155 -12.37 -2.57 -19.52
C ALA A 155 -13.35 -1.60 -20.21
N PRO A 156 -14.50 -2.10 -20.70
CA PRO A 156 -15.47 -1.24 -21.35
C PRO A 156 -15.83 -0.11 -20.39
N LYS A 157 -15.76 1.13 -20.87
CA LYS A 157 -16.28 2.26 -20.10
C LYS A 157 -17.77 1.99 -19.89
N LEU A 158 -18.27 2.28 -18.69
CA LEU A 158 -19.71 2.22 -18.43
C LEU A 158 -20.42 3.04 -19.51
N HIS A 159 -21.37 2.42 -20.22
CA HIS A 159 -22.13 3.09 -21.27
C HIS A 159 -22.80 4.36 -20.69
N LYS A 160 -23.05 5.38 -21.52
CA LYS A 160 -23.70 6.62 -21.07
C LYS A 160 -25.00 6.33 -20.33
N ASP A 161 -25.78 5.38 -20.83
CA ASP A 161 -27.05 4.97 -20.22
C ASP A 161 -26.84 4.32 -18.85
N GLY A 162 -25.82 3.47 -18.70
CA GLY A 162 -25.47 2.88 -17.40
C GLY A 162 -25.02 3.93 -16.39
N ARG A 163 -24.31 4.97 -16.85
CA ARG A 163 -23.92 6.10 -16.00
C ARG A 163 -25.13 6.94 -15.59
N GLN A 164 -26.07 7.18 -16.51
CA GLN A 164 -27.30 7.91 -16.23
C GLN A 164 -28.23 7.13 -15.31
N ALA A 165 -28.41 5.82 -15.53
CA ALA A 165 -29.22 4.96 -14.66
C ALA A 165 -28.71 5.00 -13.22
N ARG A 166 -27.39 4.84 -13.03
CA ARG A 166 -26.75 4.98 -11.72
C ARG A 166 -26.92 6.38 -11.12
N ALA A 167 -26.80 7.43 -11.94
CA ALA A 167 -27.02 8.79 -11.47
C ALA A 167 -28.46 9.01 -10.98
N ASN A 168 -29.45 8.40 -11.65
CA ASN A 168 -30.85 8.46 -11.26
C ASN A 168 -31.08 7.75 -9.91
N GLU A 169 -30.48 6.57 -9.69
CA GLU A 169 -30.52 5.86 -8.40
C GLU A 169 -29.90 6.70 -7.28
N ILE A 170 -28.73 7.30 -7.53
CA ILE A 170 -28.06 8.20 -6.58
C ILE A 170 -28.95 9.42 -6.28
N ALA A 171 -29.61 9.99 -7.28
CA ALA A 171 -30.50 11.14 -7.10
C ALA A 171 -31.75 10.79 -6.29
N ALA A 172 -32.33 9.61 -6.49
CA ALA A 172 -33.46 9.13 -5.70
C ALA A 172 -33.10 9.00 -4.22
N LEU A 173 -32.00 8.33 -3.89
CA LEU A 173 -31.53 8.19 -2.51
C LEU A 173 -31.13 9.54 -1.89
N ALA A 174 -30.57 10.46 -2.67
CA ALA A 174 -30.27 11.81 -2.20
C ALA A 174 -31.55 12.59 -1.83
N LYS A 175 -32.63 12.42 -2.60
CA LYS A 175 -33.94 13.02 -2.33
C LYS A 175 -34.58 12.46 -1.06
N GLU A 176 -34.33 11.19 -0.75
CA GLU A 176 -34.72 10.56 0.53
C GLU A 176 -33.89 11.07 1.73
N GLY A 177 -32.84 11.84 1.48
CA GLY A 177 -32.02 12.49 2.51
C GLY A 177 -30.74 11.73 2.90
N TYR A 178 -30.40 10.65 2.20
CA TYR A 178 -29.14 9.94 2.42
C TYR A 178 -27.93 10.79 2.02
N ASN A 179 -26.84 10.69 2.79
CA ASN A 179 -25.57 11.32 2.45
C ASN A 179 -24.73 10.43 1.50
N ALA A 180 -23.68 10.99 0.90
CA ALA A 180 -22.87 10.28 -0.10
C ALA A 180 -22.25 8.96 0.40
N ARG A 181 -21.87 8.87 1.70
CA ARG A 181 -21.30 7.63 2.28
C ARG A 181 -22.38 6.56 2.44
N GLN A 182 -23.57 6.93 2.93
CA GLN A 182 -24.69 5.99 3.05
C GLN A 182 -25.15 5.49 1.67
N ILE A 183 -25.21 6.38 0.66
CA ILE A 183 -25.54 5.99 -0.72
C ILE A 183 -24.50 5.02 -1.28
N ALA A 184 -23.21 5.30 -1.05
CA ALA A 184 -22.12 4.46 -1.51
C ALA A 184 -22.21 3.04 -0.92
N GLU A 185 -22.46 2.94 0.39
CA GLU A 185 -22.66 1.68 1.09
C GLU A 185 -23.90 0.92 0.57
N LYS A 186 -25.04 1.62 0.46
CA LYS A 186 -26.31 1.03 0.00
C LYS A 186 -26.25 0.49 -1.43
N LEU A 187 -25.48 1.14 -2.31
CA LEU A 187 -25.30 0.73 -3.71
C LEU A 187 -24.07 -0.18 -3.94
N GLY A 188 -23.26 -0.45 -2.91
CA GLY A 188 -22.03 -1.23 -3.06
C GLY A 188 -20.99 -0.56 -3.99
N ILE A 189 -20.93 0.78 -4.01
CA ILE A 189 -20.00 1.54 -4.86
C ILE A 189 -19.08 2.43 -4.02
N HIS A 190 -17.95 2.86 -4.59
CA HIS A 190 -17.05 3.78 -3.91
C HIS A 190 -17.68 5.19 -3.73
N VAL A 191 -17.44 5.84 -2.59
CA VAL A 191 -17.98 7.19 -2.28
C VAL A 191 -17.60 8.24 -3.33
N GLU A 192 -16.42 8.08 -3.94
CA GLU A 192 -15.97 8.98 -5.00
C GLU A 192 -16.81 8.85 -6.28
N THR A 193 -17.33 7.66 -6.57
CA THR A 193 -18.28 7.46 -7.69
C THR A 193 -19.55 8.27 -7.47
N VAL A 194 -20.04 8.31 -6.23
CA VAL A 194 -21.22 9.09 -5.85
C VAL A 194 -20.94 10.59 -5.97
N ARG A 195 -19.79 11.06 -5.49
CA ARG A 195 -19.38 12.48 -5.63
C ARG A 195 -19.19 12.90 -7.07
N ASN A 196 -18.61 12.04 -7.89
CA ASN A 196 -18.46 12.28 -9.33
C ASN A 196 -19.83 12.37 -9.98
N ALA A 197 -20.73 11.39 -9.76
CA ALA A 197 -22.09 11.46 -10.27
C ALA A 197 -22.82 12.75 -9.82
N LYS A 198 -22.65 13.14 -8.55
CA LYS A 198 -23.19 14.39 -8.03
C LYS A 198 -22.71 15.61 -8.82
N ARG A 199 -21.40 15.73 -9.03
CA ARG A 199 -20.79 16.84 -9.78
C ARG A 199 -21.24 16.82 -11.25
N ASP A 200 -21.19 15.65 -11.87
CA ASP A 200 -21.35 15.50 -13.31
C ASP A 200 -22.82 15.58 -13.75
N PHE A 201 -23.78 15.26 -12.87
CA PHE A 201 -25.23 15.31 -13.12
C PHE A 201 -25.98 16.35 -12.28
N GLY A 202 -25.28 17.19 -11.52
CA GLY A 202 -25.90 18.28 -10.74
C GLY A 202 -26.83 17.81 -9.62
N ILE A 203 -26.59 16.63 -9.03
CA ILE A 203 -27.48 16.05 -8.02
C ILE A 203 -27.38 16.86 -6.71
N PRO A 204 -28.47 17.44 -6.18
CA PRO A 204 -28.43 18.10 -4.89
C PRO A 204 -28.24 17.06 -3.78
N MET A 205 -27.30 17.29 -2.87
CA MET A 205 -27.08 16.42 -1.71
C MET A 205 -27.02 17.25 -0.44
N ASN A 206 -27.77 16.81 0.57
CA ASN A 206 -27.72 17.39 1.90
C ASN A 206 -26.33 17.18 2.53
N ARG A 207 -25.71 18.28 2.97
CA ARG A 207 -24.44 18.24 3.71
C ARG A 207 -24.62 17.73 5.15
N LYS A 208 -25.82 17.86 5.71
CA LYS A 208 -26.16 17.37 7.05
C LYS A 208 -26.85 16.02 6.91
N ALA A 209 -26.15 14.96 7.28
CA ALA A 209 -26.77 13.65 7.40
C ALA A 209 -27.80 13.68 8.53
N LYS A 210 -28.91 12.96 8.34
CA LYS A 210 -29.74 12.51 9.46
C LYS A 210 -28.81 11.62 10.30
N LYS A 211 -28.35 12.11 11.46
CA LYS A 211 -27.75 11.22 12.45
C LYS A 211 -28.89 10.28 12.84
N GLU A 212 -28.85 9.05 12.35
CA GLU A 212 -29.72 8.03 12.91
C GLU A 212 -29.37 7.97 14.40
N GLU A 213 -30.35 8.30 15.23
CA GLU A 213 -30.26 8.17 16.68
C GLU A 213 -30.02 6.69 16.96
N THR A 214 -28.76 6.31 17.11
CA THR A 214 -28.36 4.99 17.60
C THR A 214 -28.89 4.87 19.02
N THR A 215 -30.05 4.24 19.15
CA THR A 215 -30.69 3.86 20.41
C THR A 215 -30.24 2.46 20.80
#